data_AF-A0A202E0V8-F1
#
_entry.id   AF-A0A202E0V8-F1
#
_cell.length_a   1.000
_cell.length_b   1.000
_cell.length_c   1.000
_cell.angle_alpha   90.00
_cell.angle_beta   90.00
_cell.angle_gamma   90.00
#
_symmetry.space_group_name_H-M   'P 1'
#
loop_
_entity.id
_entity.type
_entity.pdbx_description
1 polymer ?
#
loop_
_entity_poly.entity_id
_entity_poly.type
_entity_poly.pdbx_seq_one_letter_code
_entity_poly.pdbx_strand_id
1 'polypeptide(L)'
;MGEPVSTDLKKTDKLVEITRKRMVWGIVSFIFFGGLLGMLVSLFTVEFVERTSDAKFCGSCHSMEPMTKSYHLSVHGGNNKDGTVATCVDCHLPHDGTVSYMVQKTKSGIHDLLMENFGDLESIDWQAKRKESERYVYDSACLKCHKKLQDTATGNHKHTFCEYYSF
;
A
#
# COMPACT_ATOMS: atom_id res chain seq x y z
N MET A 1 -67.93 9.23 -35.30
CA MET A 1 -66.74 8.46 -35.74
C MET A 1 -65.51 9.27 -35.32
N GLY A 2 -65.02 9.04 -34.12
CA GLY A 2 -63.84 9.67 -33.56
C GLY A 2 -63.43 8.81 -32.37
N GLU A 3 -62.14 8.76 -32.05
CA GLU A 3 -61.54 8.04 -30.91
C GLU A 3 -60.92 6.64 -31.14
N PRO A 4 -59.99 6.47 -32.10
CA PRO A 4 -58.92 5.47 -31.89
C PRO A 4 -57.50 6.05 -31.80
N VAL A 5 -57.27 7.31 -32.22
CA VAL A 5 -55.89 7.85 -32.31
C VAL A 5 -55.34 8.36 -30.96
N SER A 6 -56.20 8.85 -30.05
CA SER A 6 -55.76 9.45 -28.78
C SER A 6 -55.34 8.42 -27.72
N THR A 7 -55.84 7.18 -27.82
CA THR A 7 -55.58 6.08 -26.89
C THR A 7 -54.24 5.41 -27.14
N ASP A 8 -53.82 5.27 -28.39
CA ASP A 8 -52.52 4.66 -28.75
C ASP A 8 -51.34 5.56 -28.37
N LEU A 9 -51.44 6.88 -28.58
CA LEU A 9 -50.38 7.83 -28.16
C LEU A 9 -50.16 7.82 -26.64
N LYS A 10 -51.25 7.73 -25.85
CA LYS A 10 -51.15 7.61 -24.38
C LYS A 10 -50.49 6.31 -23.94
N LYS A 11 -50.67 5.22 -24.69
CA LYS A 11 -50.05 3.92 -24.41
C LYS A 11 -48.56 3.94 -24.71
N THR A 12 -48.15 4.52 -25.83
CA THR A 12 -46.73 4.67 -26.17
C THR A 12 -46.00 5.56 -25.17
N ASP A 13 -46.59 6.68 -24.75
CA ASP A 13 -45.98 7.59 -23.76
C ASP A 13 -45.76 6.90 -22.39
N LYS A 14 -46.75 6.14 -21.91
CA LYS A 14 -46.61 5.36 -20.67
C LYS A 14 -45.53 4.29 -20.78
N LEU A 15 -45.41 3.60 -21.92
CA LEU A 15 -44.37 2.59 -22.14
C LEU A 15 -42.97 3.22 -22.18
N VAL A 16 -42.82 4.38 -22.83
CA VAL A 16 -41.58 5.15 -22.85
C VAL A 16 -41.22 5.65 -21.44
N GLU A 17 -42.18 6.11 -20.65
CA GLU A 17 -41.95 6.56 -19.27
C GLU A 17 -41.57 5.40 -18.33
N ILE A 18 -42.26 4.25 -18.41
CA ILE A 18 -41.95 3.06 -17.61
C ILE A 18 -40.55 2.54 -17.95
N THR A 19 -40.21 2.48 -19.24
CA THR A 19 -38.89 2.03 -19.71
C THR A 19 -37.79 2.99 -19.24
N ARG A 20 -38.03 4.30 -19.33
CA ARG A 20 -37.11 5.34 -18.83
C ARG A 20 -36.91 5.25 -17.31
N LYS A 21 -37.98 5.10 -16.53
CA LYS A 21 -37.92 4.95 -15.07
C LYS A 21 -37.16 3.69 -14.67
N ARG A 22 -37.41 2.55 -15.33
CA ARG A 22 -36.66 1.30 -15.14
C ARG A 22 -35.18 1.46 -15.46
N MET A 23 -34.84 2.14 -16.55
CA MET A 23 -33.45 2.40 -16.93
C MET A 23 -32.74 3.30 -15.91
N VAL A 24 -33.37 4.39 -15.47
CA VAL A 24 -32.80 5.29 -14.46
C VAL A 24 -32.59 4.57 -13.13
N TRP A 25 -33.58 3.80 -12.66
CA TRP A 25 -33.43 3.01 -11.44
C TRP A 25 -32.38 1.89 -11.57
N GLY A 26 -32.25 1.29 -12.75
CA GLY A 26 -31.19 0.33 -13.03
C GLY A 26 -29.79 0.96 -12.92
N ILE A 27 -29.60 2.15 -13.50
CA ILE A 27 -28.34 2.90 -13.41
C ILE A 27 -28.05 3.33 -11.96
N VAL A 28 -29.04 3.86 -11.26
CA VAL A 28 -28.90 4.28 -9.86
C VAL A 28 -28.53 3.09 -8.97
N SER A 29 -29.19 1.95 -9.17
CA SER A 29 -28.87 0.70 -8.47
C SER A 29 -27.44 0.25 -8.75
N PHE A 30 -27.02 0.25 -10.03
CA PHE A 30 -25.67 -0.15 -10.42
C PHE A 30 -24.60 0.75 -9.79
N ILE A 31 -24.80 2.07 -9.80
CA ILE A 31 -23.86 3.02 -9.17
C ILE A 31 -23.83 2.81 -7.66
N PHE A 32 -24.98 2.61 -7.01
CA PHE A 32 -25.05 2.41 -5.57
C PHE A 32 -24.33 1.12 -5.15
N PHE A 33 -24.69 -0.02 -5.74
CA PHE A 33 -24.08 -1.31 -5.39
C PHE A 33 -22.63 -1.41 -5.87
N GLY A 34 -22.31 -0.86 -7.04
CA GLY A 34 -20.93 -0.80 -7.54
C GLY A 34 -20.03 0.08 -6.65
N GLY A 35 -20.54 1.24 -6.23
CA GLY A 35 -19.85 2.12 -5.28
C GLY A 35 -19.65 1.47 -3.92
N LEU A 36 -20.69 0.81 -3.39
CA LEU A 36 -20.61 0.08 -2.11
C LEU A 36 -19.59 -1.05 -2.18
N LEU A 37 -19.62 -1.85 -3.25
CA LEU A 37 -18.65 -2.93 -3.46
C LEU A 37 -17.23 -2.39 -3.59
N GLY A 38 -17.02 -1.34 -4.39
CA GLY A 38 -15.72 -0.69 -4.55
C GLY A 38 -15.16 -0.16 -3.23
N MET A 39 -16.00 0.47 -2.41
CA MET A 39 -15.62 0.93 -1.07
C MET A 39 -15.19 -0.23 -0.17
N LEU A 40 -15.99 -1.30 -0.11
CA LEU A 40 -15.66 -2.48 0.71
C LEU A 40 -14.33 -3.12 0.28
N VAL A 41 -14.12 -3.30 -1.02
CA VAL A 41 -12.87 -3.86 -1.55
C VAL A 41 -11.68 -2.96 -1.23
N SER A 42 -11.83 -1.64 -1.36
CA SER A 42 -10.74 -0.71 -1.05
C SER A 42 -10.36 -0.74 0.42
N LEU A 43 -11.34 -0.72 1.34
CA LEU A 43 -11.09 -0.78 2.78
C LEU A 43 -10.42 -2.09 3.18
N PHE A 44 -10.93 -3.22 2.66
CA PHE A 44 -10.32 -4.52 2.88
C PHE A 44 -8.87 -4.56 2.38
N THR A 45 -8.62 -4.00 1.20
CA THR A 45 -7.28 -3.99 0.60
C THR A 45 -6.29 -3.20 1.43
N VAL A 46 -6.67 -2.02 1.92
CA VAL A 46 -5.79 -1.18 2.77
C VAL A 46 -5.46 -1.90 4.06
N GLU A 47 -6.45 -2.42 4.78
CA GLU A 47 -6.23 -3.18 6.01
C GLU A 47 -5.33 -4.40 5.76
N PHE A 48 -5.59 -5.15 4.68
CA PHE A 48 -4.78 -6.31 4.33
C PHE A 48 -3.32 -5.94 4.06
N VAL A 49 -3.09 -4.84 3.33
CA VAL A 49 -1.74 -4.34 3.05
C VAL A 49 -1.05 -3.91 4.34
N GLU A 50 -1.71 -3.19 5.23
CA GLU A 50 -1.14 -2.76 6.51
C GLU A 50 -0.80 -3.96 7.42
N ARG A 51 -1.71 -4.92 7.56
CA ARG A 51 -1.49 -6.13 8.36
C ARG A 51 -0.34 -6.99 7.87
N THR A 52 -0.10 -7.01 6.55
CA THR A 52 1.00 -7.77 5.95
C THR A 52 2.29 -6.97 5.85
N SER A 53 2.41 -5.86 6.58
CA SER A 53 3.53 -4.93 6.49
C SER A 53 4.32 -4.79 7.80
N ASP A 54 3.76 -5.25 8.92
CA ASP A 54 4.36 -5.14 10.23
C ASP A 54 5.27 -6.33 10.60
N ALA A 55 6.02 -6.15 11.69
CA ALA A 55 6.96 -7.15 12.20
C ALA A 55 6.27 -8.43 12.70
N LYS A 56 4.99 -8.36 13.08
CA LYS A 56 4.23 -9.52 13.54
C LYS A 56 3.92 -10.45 12.37
N PHE A 57 3.55 -9.91 11.21
CA PHE A 57 3.37 -10.69 10.00
C PHE A 57 4.69 -11.21 9.46
N CYS A 58 5.71 -10.35 9.32
CA CYS A 58 7.01 -10.76 8.79
C CYS A 58 7.67 -11.83 9.68
N GLY A 59 7.56 -11.71 11.01
CA GLY A 59 8.05 -12.70 11.96
C GLY A 59 7.18 -13.95 12.12
N SER A 60 6.12 -14.12 11.32
CA SER A 60 5.28 -15.34 11.38
C SER A 60 5.94 -16.55 10.71
N CYS A 61 6.94 -16.32 9.86
CA CYS A 61 7.81 -17.33 9.28
C CYS A 61 9.06 -17.53 10.16
N HIS A 62 9.50 -18.78 10.32
CA HIS A 62 10.60 -19.11 11.24
C HIS A 62 11.94 -18.55 10.75
N SER A 63 12.13 -18.48 9.43
CA SER A 63 13.32 -17.93 8.79
C SER A 63 13.55 -16.45 9.11
N MET A 64 12.48 -15.71 9.42
CA MET A 64 12.51 -14.27 9.67
C MET A 64 12.66 -13.90 11.15
N GLU A 65 12.54 -14.87 12.07
CA GLU A 65 12.66 -14.64 13.52
C GLU A 65 13.94 -13.87 13.92
N PRO A 66 15.16 -14.22 13.46
CA PRO A 66 16.36 -13.48 13.83
C PRO A 66 16.34 -12.03 13.31
N MET A 67 15.74 -11.77 12.15
CA MET A 67 15.62 -10.43 11.58
C MET A 67 14.66 -9.59 12.42
N THR A 68 13.48 -10.12 12.74
CA THR A 68 12.49 -9.47 13.62
C THR A 68 13.07 -9.14 14.99
N LYS A 69 13.83 -10.06 15.60
CA LYS A 69 14.54 -9.80 16.86
C LYS A 69 15.53 -8.64 16.74
N SER A 70 16.36 -8.64 15.69
CA SER A 70 17.33 -7.55 15.47
C SER A 70 16.66 -6.20 15.19
N TYR A 71 15.53 -6.22 14.48
CA TYR A 71 14.71 -5.04 14.21
C TYR A 71 14.20 -4.41 15.50
N HIS A 72 13.65 -5.19 16.43
CA HIS A 72 13.17 -4.68 17.73
C HIS A 72 14.27 -4.06 18.60
N LEU A 73 15.53 -4.47 18.41
CA LEU A 73 16.67 -3.88 19.10
C LEU A 73 17.19 -2.60 18.41
N SER A 74 16.73 -2.31 17.20
CA SER A 74 17.18 -1.17 16.41
C SER A 74 16.41 0.11 16.75
N VAL A 75 16.99 1.26 16.39
CA VAL A 75 16.32 2.56 16.50
C VAL A 75 15.04 2.64 15.66
N HIS A 76 14.92 1.88 14.56
CA HIS A 76 13.72 1.90 13.74
C HIS A 76 12.62 0.95 14.25
N GLY A 77 12.96 -0.02 15.11
CA GLY A 77 12.00 -0.95 15.71
C GLY A 77 11.48 -0.56 17.08
N GLY A 78 11.62 0.71 17.46
CA GLY A 78 11.10 1.27 18.71
C GLY A 78 12.10 1.34 19.86
N ASN A 79 13.35 0.87 19.68
CA ASN A 79 14.41 1.04 20.68
C ASN A 79 15.07 2.43 20.54
N ASN A 80 14.26 3.48 20.69
CA ASN A 80 14.68 4.87 20.63
C ASN A 80 13.96 5.69 21.71
N LYS A 81 14.41 6.93 21.93
CA LYS A 81 13.86 7.81 22.98
C LYS A 81 12.52 8.44 22.60
N ASP A 82 12.20 8.46 21.32
CA ASP A 82 11.08 9.22 20.76
C ASP A 82 9.82 8.36 20.57
N GLY A 83 9.92 7.04 20.79
CA GLY A 83 8.83 6.08 20.63
C GLY A 83 8.43 5.82 19.17
N THR A 84 9.26 6.20 18.21
CA THR A 84 8.96 6.03 16.78
C THR A 84 9.21 4.59 16.35
N VAL A 85 8.31 4.05 15.52
CA VAL A 85 8.41 2.68 15.01
C VAL A 85 8.12 2.71 13.52
N ALA A 86 9.09 2.29 12.71
CA ALA A 86 8.92 2.08 11.28
C ALA A 86 8.53 0.63 11.04
N THR A 87 7.55 0.35 10.17
CA THR A 87 7.19 -1.04 9.85
C THR A 87 8.26 -1.69 8.98
N CYS A 88 8.23 -3.02 8.83
CA CYS A 88 9.24 -3.74 8.04
C CYS A 88 9.31 -3.22 6.60
N VAL A 89 8.15 -2.97 6.00
CA VAL A 89 8.06 -2.47 4.61
C VAL A 89 8.47 -1.01 4.46
N ASP A 90 8.51 -0.21 5.53
CA ASP A 90 8.99 1.18 5.47
C ASP A 90 10.49 1.26 5.17
N CYS A 91 11.20 0.14 5.17
CA CYS A 91 12.56 0.00 4.64
C CYS A 91 12.61 -0.96 3.43
N HIS A 92 11.79 -2.02 3.47
CA HIS A 92 11.85 -3.15 2.53
C HIS A 92 10.93 -3.04 1.29
N LEU A 93 10.27 -1.91 1.07
CA LEU A 93 9.53 -1.63 -0.17
C LEU A 93 9.85 -0.24 -0.71
N PRO A 94 9.74 -0.03 -2.04
CA PRO A 94 9.96 1.27 -2.62
C PRO A 94 8.77 2.21 -2.34
N HIS A 95 9.07 3.48 -2.08
CA HIS A 95 8.08 4.53 -1.83
C HIS A 95 8.07 5.62 -2.92
N ASP A 96 8.46 5.26 -4.14
CA ASP A 96 8.43 6.10 -5.35
C ASP A 96 7.03 6.17 -6.00
N GLY A 97 6.13 5.25 -5.68
CA GLY A 97 4.74 5.28 -6.13
C GLY A 97 3.90 4.10 -5.61
N THR A 98 2.58 4.25 -5.67
CA THR A 98 1.66 3.19 -5.19
C THR A 98 1.75 1.92 -6.04
N VAL A 99 1.90 2.07 -7.36
CA VAL A 99 1.97 0.92 -8.28
C VAL A 99 3.26 0.12 -8.07
N SER A 100 4.41 0.80 -8.00
CA SER A 100 5.70 0.16 -7.73
C SER A 100 5.72 -0.51 -6.36
N TYR A 101 5.18 0.17 -5.34
CA TYR A 101 5.02 -0.41 -4.00
C TYR A 101 4.23 -1.72 -4.04
N MET A 102 3.05 -1.74 -4.67
CA MET A 102 2.21 -2.94 -4.73
C MET A 102 2.85 -4.06 -5.55
N VAL A 103 3.46 -3.73 -6.70
CA VAL A 103 4.15 -4.72 -7.53
C VAL A 103 5.30 -5.37 -6.77
N GLN A 104 6.13 -4.57 -6.08
CA GLN A 104 7.23 -5.14 -5.31
C GLN A 104 6.73 -5.92 -4.09
N LYS A 105 5.69 -5.44 -3.38
CA LYS A 105 5.09 -6.18 -2.25
C LYS A 105 4.60 -7.56 -2.68
N THR A 106 3.92 -7.64 -3.82
CA THR A 106 3.45 -8.90 -4.38
C THR A 106 4.63 -9.77 -4.81
N LYS A 107 5.63 -9.21 -5.48
CA LYS A 107 6.79 -9.95 -5.95
C LYS A 107 7.63 -10.53 -4.80
N SER A 108 7.95 -9.72 -3.80
CA SER A 108 8.70 -10.17 -2.62
C SER A 108 7.90 -11.17 -1.81
N GLY A 109 6.60 -10.91 -1.57
CA GLY A 109 5.74 -11.85 -0.85
C GLY A 109 5.64 -13.22 -1.52
N ILE A 110 5.48 -13.27 -2.86
CA ILE A 110 5.47 -14.55 -3.60
C ILE A 110 6.83 -15.24 -3.51
N HIS A 111 7.92 -14.50 -3.70
CA HIS A 111 9.27 -15.03 -3.60
C HIS A 111 9.52 -15.66 -2.23
N ASP A 112 9.18 -14.94 -1.15
CA ASP A 112 9.43 -15.39 0.22
C ASP A 112 8.56 -16.60 0.57
N LEU A 113 7.29 -16.64 0.13
CA LEU A 113 6.44 -17.83 0.29
C LEU A 113 7.01 -19.06 -0.43
N LEU A 114 7.55 -18.87 -1.63
CA LEU A 114 8.17 -19.96 -2.39
C LEU A 114 9.47 -20.43 -1.73
N MET A 115 10.31 -19.51 -1.27
CA MET A 115 11.56 -19.84 -0.59
C MET A 115 11.32 -20.49 0.77
N GLU A 116 10.33 -20.04 1.53
CA GLU A 116 9.98 -20.62 2.82
C GLU A 116 9.47 -22.06 2.68
N ASN A 117 8.71 -22.35 1.61
CA ASN A 117 8.07 -23.65 1.44
C ASN A 117 8.88 -24.65 0.60
N PHE A 118 9.72 -24.17 -0.32
CA PHE A 118 10.44 -25.00 -1.29
C PHE A 118 11.94 -24.69 -1.40
N GLY A 119 12.41 -23.61 -0.77
CA GLY A 119 13.81 -23.22 -0.78
C GLY A 119 14.62 -23.95 0.29
N ASP A 120 15.94 -24.02 0.07
CA ASP A 120 16.88 -24.47 1.08
C ASP A 120 17.39 -23.25 1.87
N LEU A 121 16.73 -22.96 2.98
CA LEU A 121 17.04 -21.81 3.84
C LEU A 121 18.25 -22.07 4.77
N GLU A 122 18.58 -23.34 5.01
CA GLU A 122 19.69 -23.72 5.90
C GLU A 122 21.04 -23.48 5.24
N SER A 123 21.13 -23.61 3.92
CA SER A 123 22.35 -23.29 3.17
C SER A 123 22.60 -21.80 2.96
N ILE A 124 21.67 -20.93 3.36
CA ILE A 124 21.79 -19.48 3.21
C ILE A 124 22.65 -18.88 4.32
N ASP A 125 23.77 -18.25 3.95
CA ASP A 125 24.50 -17.35 4.84
C ASP A 125 23.81 -15.98 4.93
N TRP A 126 22.95 -15.85 5.93
CA TRP A 126 22.21 -14.61 6.22
C TRP A 126 23.11 -13.42 6.57
N GLN A 127 24.31 -13.66 7.11
CA GLN A 127 25.24 -12.57 7.43
C GLN A 127 25.92 -12.06 6.16
N ALA A 128 26.37 -12.96 5.28
CA ALA A 128 26.95 -12.59 4.00
C ALA A 128 25.94 -11.84 3.10
N LYS A 129 24.66 -12.23 3.14
CA LYS A 129 23.58 -11.57 2.37
C LYS A 129 23.44 -10.08 2.65
N ARG A 130 23.88 -9.57 3.80
CA ARG A 130 23.84 -8.12 4.11
C ARG A 130 24.56 -7.27 3.07
N LYS A 131 25.57 -7.81 2.38
CA LYS A 131 26.26 -7.12 1.28
C LYS A 131 25.36 -6.87 0.07
N GLU A 132 24.23 -7.56 -0.01
CA GLU A 132 23.23 -7.41 -1.07
C GLU A 132 22.00 -6.62 -0.59
N SER A 133 22.12 -5.86 0.51
CA SER A 133 20.97 -5.16 1.10
C SER A 133 20.25 -4.23 0.13
N GLU A 134 20.96 -3.64 -0.82
CA GLU A 134 20.40 -2.78 -1.87
C GLU A 134 19.35 -3.50 -2.75
N ARG A 135 19.31 -4.84 -2.75
CA ARG A 135 18.30 -5.61 -3.49
C ARG A 135 16.93 -5.61 -2.82
N TYR A 136 16.89 -5.36 -1.51
CA TYR A 136 15.69 -5.51 -0.69
C TYR A 136 15.49 -4.37 0.31
N VAL A 137 16.36 -3.37 0.35
CA VAL A 137 16.22 -2.11 1.09
C VAL A 137 16.32 -0.96 0.10
N TYR A 138 15.41 0.01 0.19
CA TYR A 138 15.25 1.04 -0.84
C TYR A 138 15.55 2.44 -0.30
N ASP A 139 16.34 3.22 -1.05
CA ASP A 139 16.64 4.62 -0.70
C ASP A 139 15.38 5.49 -0.66
N SER A 140 14.39 5.23 -1.53
CA SER A 140 13.10 5.93 -1.50
C SER A 140 12.37 5.75 -0.18
N ALA A 141 12.62 4.64 0.52
CA ALA A 141 12.07 4.34 1.83
C ALA A 141 12.73 5.18 2.92
N CYS A 142 14.06 5.27 2.91
CA CYS A 142 14.81 6.16 3.78
C CYS A 142 14.36 7.63 3.62
N LEU A 143 14.23 8.09 2.37
CA LEU A 143 13.91 9.48 2.03
C LEU A 143 12.46 9.87 2.31
N LYS A 144 11.53 8.91 2.45
CA LYS A 144 10.14 9.17 2.85
C LYS A 144 10.10 9.88 4.21
N CYS A 145 10.94 9.47 5.15
CA CYS A 145 11.04 10.05 6.49
C CYS A 145 12.25 10.99 6.63
N HIS A 146 13.42 10.62 6.09
CA HIS A 146 14.64 11.41 6.18
C HIS A 146 14.88 12.25 4.93
N LYS A 147 13.98 13.21 4.66
CA LYS A 147 13.99 14.00 3.40
C LYS A 147 15.30 14.74 3.10
N LYS A 148 16.10 15.08 4.12
CA LYS A 148 17.38 15.78 4.00
C LYS A 148 18.61 14.87 4.18
N LEU A 149 18.42 13.56 4.16
CA LEU A 149 19.51 12.60 4.37
C LEU A 149 20.60 12.72 3.31
N GLN A 150 20.20 12.91 2.05
CA GLN A 150 21.13 13.03 0.92
C GLN A 150 21.91 14.36 0.94
N ASP A 151 21.24 15.47 1.25
CA ASP A 151 21.91 16.76 1.48
C ASP A 151 22.96 16.63 2.59
N THR A 152 22.63 15.80 3.59
CA THR A 152 23.51 15.54 4.72
C THR A 152 24.73 14.72 4.36
N ALA A 153 24.53 13.66 3.59
CA ALA A 153 25.58 12.77 3.13
C ALA A 153 26.52 13.42 2.10
N THR A 154 25.99 14.31 1.26
CA THR A 154 26.75 14.96 0.17
C THR A 154 27.49 16.22 0.62
N GLY A 155 27.39 16.61 1.89
CA GLY A 155 28.07 17.79 2.42
C GLY A 155 27.50 19.11 1.89
N ASN A 156 26.30 19.11 1.31
CA ASN A 156 25.68 20.28 0.71
C ASN A 156 25.00 21.20 1.76
N HIS A 157 25.54 21.20 2.98
CA HIS A 157 25.12 22.01 4.12
C HIS A 157 25.64 23.45 4.00
N LYS A 158 25.33 24.13 2.90
CA LYS A 158 25.51 25.58 2.87
C LYS A 158 24.38 26.23 3.67
N HIS A 159 24.69 26.50 4.94
CA HIS A 159 24.08 27.51 5.81
C HIS A 159 22.60 27.30 6.18
N THR A 160 22.31 26.78 7.38
CA THR A 160 20.98 27.01 8.01
C THR A 160 21.03 27.10 9.55
N PHE A 161 22.23 27.12 10.16
CA PHE A 161 22.33 27.21 11.62
C PHE A 161 22.56 28.65 12.14
N CYS A 162 22.96 29.62 11.30
CA CYS A 162 23.29 30.98 11.75
C CYS A 162 22.23 32.06 11.52
N GLU A 163 21.12 31.79 10.83
CA GLU A 163 20.10 32.83 10.57
C GLU A 163 18.98 32.89 11.63
N TYR A 164 18.84 31.87 12.46
CA TYR A 164 17.77 31.81 13.48
C TYR A 164 18.17 32.35 14.86
N TYR A 165 19.44 32.72 15.05
CA TYR A 165 20.00 33.21 16.33
C TYR A 165 20.60 34.62 16.24
N SER A 166 20.15 35.43 15.28
CA SER A 166 20.43 36.88 15.25
C SER A 166 19.23 37.67 15.80
N PHE A 167 19.00 37.53 17.11
CA PHE A 167 18.36 38.54 17.95
C PHE A 167 19.43 39.15 18.87
#